data_AF-A0A946GY93-F1
#
_entry.id   AF-A0A946GY93-F1
#
_cell.length_a   1.000
_cell.length_b   1.000
_cell.length_c   1.000
_cell.angle_alpha   90.00
_cell.angle_beta   90.00
_cell.angle_gamma   90.00
#
_symmetry.space_group_name_H-M   'P 1'
#
loop_
_entity.id
_entity.type
_entity.pdbx_description
1 polymer ?
#
loop_
_entity_poly.entity_id
_entity_poly.type
_entity_poly.pdbx_seq_one_letter_code
_entity_poly.pdbx_strand_id
1 'polypeptide(L)'
;MNERPATVPFTPRSTTNCLDLAVMYCGRQLPTFLTLWSCAAVPSCALVYVLTYYYEFDLRLPMLVMYAATAILGGWLTAAVTPGIFHQLAVAGDAEETDDSTPSMLPGQYLTFAAFLLGGGLLALLLSPVSSLAGIRSELSLLTGVLLGIVLFARAVLFLWERGDRRIRVSRPVIAAIGMRIAVGFAPIVCLLFANGWTIFLAVVFAVVPGIPLAARYGFVAERACLTQLSRRLHHRGTDELIKSELGDLFLRLCGIGMFFCLLWVVLFFTLDVLCSLLFQTDILLGNLGELNIFSEQFWVFLATDPLLLTTLTGTALLAYPFVRIAWFLCYIDLRVRRDCWDLELSLSREAARLKETA
;
A
#
# COMPACT_ATOMS: atom_id res chain seq x y z
N MET A 1 -16.55 -24.66 10.31
CA MET A 1 -16.63 -24.80 8.83
C MET A 1 -15.21 -25.01 8.33
N ASN A 2 -14.92 -26.11 7.62
CA ASN A 2 -13.62 -26.28 6.96
C ASN A 2 -13.54 -25.27 5.81
N GLU A 3 -12.86 -24.15 6.04
CA GLU A 3 -12.57 -23.15 5.03
C GLU A 3 -11.64 -23.77 4.00
N ARG A 4 -12.21 -24.40 2.96
CA ARG A 4 -11.44 -24.77 1.78
C ARG A 4 -10.86 -23.47 1.21
N PRO A 5 -9.52 -23.36 1.07
CA PRO A 5 -8.90 -22.17 0.49
C PRO A 5 -9.49 -21.95 -0.89
N ALA A 6 -9.84 -20.70 -1.19
CA ALA A 6 -10.39 -20.33 -2.49
C ALA A 6 -9.29 -20.52 -3.54
N THR A 7 -9.27 -21.68 -4.20
CA THR A 7 -8.34 -21.95 -5.28
C THR A 7 -8.77 -21.13 -6.50
N VAL A 8 -7.95 -20.17 -6.88
CA VAL A 8 -8.18 -19.36 -8.08
C VAL A 8 -7.68 -20.14 -9.29
N PRO A 9 -8.53 -20.51 -10.27
CA PRO A 9 -8.04 -21.21 -11.46
C PRO A 9 -7.13 -20.29 -12.28
N PHE A 10 -6.08 -20.83 -12.90
CA PHE A 10 -5.19 -20.06 -13.79
C PHE A 10 -5.81 -19.96 -15.17
N THR A 11 -6.82 -19.12 -15.31
CA THR A 11 -7.45 -18.80 -16.60
C THR A 11 -7.23 -17.34 -16.93
N PRO A 12 -7.06 -16.97 -18.21
CA PRO A 12 -7.06 -15.58 -18.64
C PRO A 12 -8.34 -14.87 -18.19
N ARG A 13 -8.21 -13.68 -17.60
CA ARG A 13 -9.29 -12.87 -17.04
C ARG A 13 -9.26 -11.44 -17.56
N SER A 14 -10.44 -10.82 -17.66
CA SER A 14 -10.55 -9.37 -17.80
C SER A 14 -10.31 -8.68 -16.47
N THR A 15 -10.04 -7.36 -16.50
CA THR A 15 -9.90 -6.53 -15.30
C THR A 15 -11.14 -6.60 -14.40
N THR A 16 -12.33 -6.66 -14.99
CA THR A 16 -13.60 -6.81 -14.25
C THR A 16 -13.63 -8.12 -13.48
N ASN A 17 -13.24 -9.23 -14.11
CA ASN A 17 -13.18 -10.53 -13.44
C ASN A 17 -12.13 -10.56 -12.32
N CYS A 18 -11.02 -9.81 -12.46
CA CYS A 18 -10.04 -9.63 -11.38
C CYS A 18 -10.62 -8.83 -10.21
N LEU A 19 -11.42 -7.79 -10.47
CA LEU A 19 -12.12 -7.02 -9.44
C LEU A 19 -13.17 -7.87 -8.71
N ASP A 20 -14.02 -8.59 -9.45
CA ASP A 20 -15.05 -9.45 -8.87
C ASP A 20 -14.43 -10.53 -7.97
N LEU A 21 -13.34 -11.14 -8.43
CA LEU A 21 -12.61 -12.13 -7.66
C LEU A 21 -11.96 -11.51 -6.42
N ALA A 22 -11.44 -10.28 -6.52
CA ALA A 22 -10.91 -9.57 -5.37
C ALA A 22 -12.00 -9.29 -4.32
N VAL A 23 -13.19 -8.84 -4.75
CA VAL A 23 -14.34 -8.62 -3.85
C VAL A 23 -14.79 -9.92 -3.20
N MET A 24 -14.91 -11.00 -3.97
CA MET A 24 -15.26 -12.32 -3.45
C MET A 24 -14.23 -12.83 -2.44
N TYR A 25 -12.94 -12.66 -2.72
CA TYR A 25 -11.85 -13.05 -1.82
C TYR A 25 -11.88 -12.21 -0.54
N CYS A 26 -12.04 -10.89 -0.66
CA CYS A 26 -12.24 -9.96 0.46
C CYS A 26 -13.40 -10.37 1.36
N GLY A 27 -14.56 -10.73 0.78
CA GLY A 27 -15.71 -11.18 1.53
C GLY A 27 -15.47 -12.48 2.31
N ARG A 28 -14.69 -13.41 1.75
CA ARG A 28 -14.39 -14.70 2.40
C ARG A 28 -13.37 -14.59 3.54
N GLN A 29 -12.40 -13.69 3.44
CA GLN A 29 -11.38 -13.48 4.48
C GLN A 29 -11.58 -12.15 5.22
N LEU A 30 -12.83 -11.70 5.35
CA LEU A 30 -13.17 -10.41 5.96
C LEU A 30 -12.51 -10.20 7.34
N PRO A 31 -12.47 -11.18 8.26
CA PRO A 31 -11.82 -10.98 9.57
C PRO A 31 -10.33 -10.64 9.44
N THR A 32 -9.58 -11.38 8.61
CA THR A 32 -8.16 -11.12 8.36
C THR A 32 -7.96 -9.73 7.76
N PHE A 33 -8.81 -9.33 6.82
CA PHE A 33 -8.73 -8.00 6.22
C PHE A 33 -9.03 -6.89 7.21
N LEU A 34 -10.06 -7.04 8.04
CA LEU A 34 -10.39 -6.06 9.07
C LEU A 34 -9.28 -5.96 10.13
N THR A 35 -8.63 -7.06 10.50
CA THR A 35 -7.47 -7.02 11.39
C THR A 35 -6.32 -6.24 10.75
N LEU A 36 -5.89 -6.60 9.53
CA LEU A 36 -4.81 -5.91 8.82
C LEU A 36 -5.12 -4.43 8.59
N TRP A 37 -6.36 -4.13 8.19
CA TRP A 37 -6.86 -2.78 8.04
C TRP A 37 -6.80 -2.02 9.35
N SER A 38 -7.32 -2.57 10.45
CA SER A 38 -7.33 -1.87 11.74
C SER A 38 -5.92 -1.55 12.25
N CYS A 39 -4.95 -2.45 12.03
CA CYS A 39 -3.55 -2.23 12.40
C CYS A 39 -2.89 -1.06 11.65
N ALA A 40 -3.32 -0.78 10.41
CA ALA A 40 -2.78 0.33 9.62
C ALA A 40 -3.66 1.59 9.75
N ALA A 41 -4.97 1.45 9.55
CA ALA A 41 -5.91 2.55 9.42
C ALA A 41 -6.19 3.27 10.73
N VAL A 42 -6.39 2.56 11.86
CA VAL A 42 -6.67 3.20 13.15
C VAL A 42 -5.54 4.15 13.57
N PRO A 43 -4.26 3.72 13.60
CA PRO A 43 -3.20 4.64 13.98
C PRO A 43 -2.99 5.76 12.94
N SER A 44 -3.30 5.53 11.66
CA SER A 44 -3.22 6.58 10.62
C SER A 44 -4.31 7.63 10.80
N CYS A 45 -5.54 7.21 11.09
CA CYS A 45 -6.66 8.09 11.38
C CYS A 45 -6.40 8.90 12.66
N ALA A 46 -5.91 8.25 13.71
CA ALA A 46 -5.54 8.95 14.94
C ALA A 46 -4.43 9.98 14.69
N LEU A 47 -3.41 9.63 13.89
CA LEU A 47 -2.34 10.55 13.52
C LEU A 47 -2.87 11.75 12.72
N VAL A 48 -3.70 11.52 11.70
CA VAL A 48 -4.34 12.58 10.91
C VAL A 48 -5.18 13.48 11.82
N TYR A 49 -6.04 12.90 12.65
CA TYR A 49 -6.89 13.67 13.55
C TYR A 49 -6.07 14.54 14.50
N VAL A 50 -5.09 13.96 15.21
CA VAL A 50 -4.25 14.70 16.16
C VAL A 50 -3.48 15.82 15.47
N LEU A 51 -2.90 15.54 14.31
CA LEU A 51 -2.12 16.54 13.60
C LEU A 51 -3.01 17.66 13.05
N THR A 52 -4.12 17.35 12.38
CA THR A 52 -5.03 18.39 11.87
C THR A 52 -5.68 19.17 13.02
N TYR A 53 -6.10 18.52 14.11
CA TYR A 53 -6.78 19.18 15.23
C TYR A 53 -5.85 20.08 16.06
N TYR A 54 -4.63 19.64 16.38
CA TYR A 54 -3.72 20.40 17.26
C TYR A 54 -2.74 21.32 16.53
N TYR A 55 -2.43 21.01 15.26
CA TYR A 55 -1.40 21.73 14.50
C TYR A 55 -1.93 22.34 13.20
N GLU A 56 -3.26 22.28 12.98
CA GLU A 56 -3.95 22.93 11.85
C GLU A 56 -3.36 22.55 10.48
N PHE A 57 -2.93 21.30 10.34
CA PHE A 57 -2.41 20.82 9.07
C PHE A 57 -3.49 20.64 8.01
N ASP A 58 -3.22 21.16 6.82
CA ASP A 58 -4.04 20.97 5.62
C ASP A 58 -4.07 19.51 5.11
N LEU A 59 -4.99 19.25 4.18
CA LEU A 59 -5.19 18.04 3.37
C LEU A 59 -3.90 17.35 2.86
N ARG A 60 -2.81 18.09 2.67
CA ARG A 60 -1.51 17.56 2.22
C ARG A 60 -0.96 16.48 3.17
N LEU A 61 -1.14 16.69 4.47
CA LEU A 61 -0.69 15.75 5.49
C LEU A 61 -1.49 14.43 5.45
N PRO A 62 -2.84 14.42 5.47
CA PRO A 62 -3.63 13.21 5.23
C PRO A 62 -3.21 12.42 4.00
N MET A 63 -2.91 13.10 2.87
CA MET A 63 -2.41 12.41 1.68
C MET A 63 -1.09 11.68 1.92
N LEU A 64 -0.15 12.31 2.64
CA LEU A 64 1.14 11.71 3.00
C LEU A 64 0.95 10.49 3.91
N VAL A 65 0.12 10.62 4.95
CA VAL A 65 -0.17 9.54 5.90
C VAL A 65 -0.87 8.39 5.17
N MET A 66 -1.86 8.68 4.33
CA MET A 66 -2.56 7.70 3.51
C MET A 66 -1.59 6.96 2.56
N TYR A 67 -0.67 7.67 1.92
CA TYR A 67 0.34 7.06 1.05
C TYR A 67 1.25 6.09 1.82
N ALA A 68 1.76 6.50 2.98
CA ALA A 68 2.58 5.63 3.83
C ALA A 68 1.79 4.40 4.32
N ALA A 69 0.55 4.61 4.76
CA ALA A 69 -0.33 3.56 5.26
C ALA A 69 -0.69 2.55 4.18
N THR A 70 -1.04 3.01 2.97
CA THR A 70 -1.33 2.13 1.82
C THR A 70 -0.09 1.33 1.40
N ALA A 71 1.12 1.88 1.47
CA ALA A 71 2.34 1.14 1.16
C ALA A 71 2.55 -0.04 2.14
N ILE A 72 2.38 0.20 3.44
CA ILE A 72 2.51 -0.82 4.50
C ILE A 72 1.40 -1.88 4.33
N LEU A 73 0.15 -1.43 4.28
CA LEU A 73 -1.02 -2.29 4.13
C LEU A 73 -0.91 -3.13 2.85
N GLY A 74 -0.43 -2.53 1.76
CA GLY A 74 -0.28 -3.20 0.47
C GLY A 74 0.75 -4.33 0.49
N GLY A 75 1.81 -4.22 1.28
CA GLY A 75 2.79 -5.28 1.47
C GLY A 75 2.26 -6.41 2.36
N TRP A 76 1.56 -6.07 3.43
CA TRP A 76 0.91 -7.04 4.32
C TRP A 76 -0.19 -7.82 3.63
N LEU A 77 -1.04 -7.16 2.86
CA LEU A 77 -2.08 -7.80 2.06
C LEU A 77 -1.47 -8.80 1.08
N THR A 78 -0.40 -8.43 0.35
CA THR A 78 0.25 -9.37 -0.56
C THR A 78 0.84 -10.57 0.18
N ALA A 79 1.46 -10.35 1.34
CA ALA A 79 2.03 -11.44 2.14
C ALA A 79 0.95 -12.37 2.71
N ALA A 80 -0.22 -11.84 3.09
CA ALA A 80 -1.33 -12.63 3.62
C ALA A 80 -2.10 -13.39 2.52
N VAL A 81 -2.29 -12.76 1.36
CA VAL A 81 -3.10 -13.30 0.25
C VAL A 81 -2.33 -14.35 -0.55
N THR A 82 -1.02 -14.17 -0.76
CA THR A 82 -0.22 -15.06 -1.62
C THR A 82 -0.31 -16.54 -1.18
N PRO A 83 -0.09 -16.91 0.10
CA PRO A 83 -0.20 -18.31 0.52
C PRO A 83 -1.61 -18.90 0.33
N GLY A 84 -2.65 -18.08 0.50
CA GLY A 84 -4.04 -18.49 0.33
C GLY A 84 -4.37 -18.84 -1.12
N ILE A 85 -3.90 -18.03 -2.07
CA ILE A 85 -4.11 -18.27 -3.52
C ILE A 85 -3.31 -19.50 -3.97
N PHE A 86 -2.07 -19.64 -3.50
CA PHE A 86 -1.14 -20.67 -3.97
C PHE A 86 -0.99 -21.84 -2.99
N HIS A 87 -1.99 -22.12 -2.16
CA HIS A 87 -1.91 -23.14 -1.11
C HIS A 87 -1.41 -24.50 -1.63
N GLN A 88 -1.81 -24.90 -2.85
CA GLN A 88 -1.37 -26.15 -3.48
C GLN A 88 0.13 -26.18 -3.83
N LEU A 89 0.74 -25.02 -4.09
CA LEU A 89 2.18 -24.92 -4.39
C LEU A 89 3.01 -24.76 -3.12
N ALA A 90 2.46 -24.10 -2.09
CA ALA A 90 3.12 -23.99 -0.80
C ALA A 90 3.34 -25.38 -0.17
N VAL A 91 2.34 -26.26 -0.22
CA VAL A 91 2.46 -27.63 0.29
C VAL A 91 3.51 -28.45 -0.46
N ALA A 92 3.73 -28.18 -1.75
CA ALA A 92 4.76 -28.85 -2.55
C ALA A 92 6.17 -28.30 -2.27
N GLY A 93 6.30 -27.00 -1.97
CA GLY A 93 7.59 -26.37 -1.62
C GLY A 93 8.11 -26.78 -0.24
N ASP A 94 7.21 -26.92 0.75
CA ASP A 94 7.56 -27.36 2.11
C ASP A 94 8.13 -28.80 2.15
N ALA A 95 7.85 -29.63 1.14
CA ALA A 95 8.40 -30.98 1.02
C ALA A 95 9.86 -31.01 0.50
N GLU A 96 10.34 -29.94 -0.13
CA GLU A 96 11.68 -29.86 -0.75
C GLU A 96 12.69 -29.07 0.13
N GLU A 97 12.26 -28.35 1.18
CA GLU A 97 13.08 -27.40 1.95
C GLU A 97 13.24 -27.76 3.46
N THR A 98 13.35 -29.05 3.79
CA THR A 98 14.00 -29.50 5.05
C THR A 98 15.50 -29.68 4.82
N ASP A 99 16.21 -28.59 4.50
CA ASP A 99 17.67 -28.57 4.68
C ASP A 99 18.06 -27.38 5.56
N ASP A 100 18.64 -27.76 6.68
CA ASP A 100 18.76 -27.04 7.94
C ASP A 100 19.98 -26.12 7.87
N SER A 101 19.86 -25.00 7.14
CA SER A 101 20.89 -23.96 7.16
C SER A 101 20.31 -22.59 6.81
N THR A 102 19.48 -22.04 7.70
CA THR A 102 19.30 -20.57 7.74
C THR A 102 20.49 -19.94 8.46
N PRO A 103 21.46 -19.32 7.75
CA PRO A 103 22.50 -18.55 8.41
C PRO A 103 21.88 -17.39 9.16
N SER A 104 22.50 -17.15 10.31
CA SER A 104 22.18 -16.17 11.33
C SER A 104 21.90 -14.76 10.79
N MET A 105 20.98 -14.13 11.52
CA MET A 105 20.70 -12.71 11.63
C MET A 105 21.88 -11.75 11.34
N LEU A 106 21.55 -10.69 10.56
CA LEU A 106 22.04 -9.30 10.63
C LEU A 106 23.50 -9.00 10.24
N PRO A 107 23.71 -8.20 9.18
CA PRO A 107 24.02 -6.76 9.41
C PRO A 107 23.29 -5.77 8.48
N GLY A 108 22.58 -6.22 7.44
CA GLY A 108 22.02 -5.33 6.42
C GLY A 108 20.86 -4.43 6.91
N GLN A 109 20.04 -4.91 7.86
CA GLN A 109 18.93 -4.12 8.41
C GLN A 109 19.41 -2.99 9.33
N TYR A 110 20.55 -3.17 10.02
CA TYR A 110 21.21 -2.09 10.75
C TYR A 110 21.87 -1.09 9.81
N LEU A 111 22.34 -1.48 8.63
CA LEU A 111 22.91 -0.56 7.65
C LEU A 111 21.83 0.33 7.00
N THR A 112 20.64 -0.22 6.69
CA THR A 112 19.50 0.59 6.21
C THR A 112 18.90 1.47 7.31
N PHE A 113 18.89 1.00 8.56
CA PHE A 113 18.45 1.80 9.71
C PHE A 113 19.49 2.86 10.08
N ALA A 114 20.79 2.56 9.96
CA ALA A 114 21.88 3.50 10.14
C ALA A 114 21.98 4.49 8.98
N ALA A 115 21.67 4.12 7.75
CA ALA A 115 21.57 5.04 6.61
C ALA A 115 20.34 5.95 6.72
N PHE A 116 19.25 5.46 7.34
CA PHE A 116 18.07 6.26 7.64
C PHE A 116 18.30 7.22 8.84
N LEU A 117 19.01 6.76 9.88
CA LEU A 117 19.45 7.61 11.01
C LEU A 117 20.56 8.58 10.61
N LEU A 118 21.48 8.19 9.72
CA LEU A 118 22.47 9.07 9.12
C LEU A 118 21.80 10.05 8.15
N GLY A 119 20.79 9.63 7.37
CA GLY A 119 20.01 10.54 6.51
C GLY A 119 19.22 11.57 7.31
N GLY A 120 18.53 11.14 8.38
CA GLY A 120 17.85 12.03 9.32
C GLY A 120 18.81 12.89 10.17
N GLY A 121 19.98 12.34 10.52
CA GLY A 121 21.03 13.02 11.28
C GLY A 121 21.84 14.03 10.45
N LEU A 122 22.13 13.73 9.18
CA LEU A 122 22.77 14.65 8.23
C LEU A 122 21.81 15.78 7.84
N LEU A 123 20.51 15.48 7.77
CA LEU A 123 19.46 16.49 7.65
C LEU A 123 19.45 17.38 8.90
N ALA A 124 19.46 16.82 10.12
CA ALA A 124 19.56 17.59 11.36
C ALA A 124 20.88 18.41 11.47
N LEU A 125 21.98 17.94 10.88
CA LEU A 125 23.27 18.64 10.83
C LEU A 125 23.32 19.75 9.77
N LEU A 126 22.59 19.60 8.65
CA LEU A 126 22.32 20.67 7.69
C LEU A 126 21.40 21.76 8.27
N LEU A 127 20.75 21.46 9.40
CA LEU A 127 19.86 22.35 10.16
C LEU A 127 20.55 22.94 11.40
N SER A 128 21.87 22.76 11.50
CA SER A 128 22.80 23.47 12.40
C SER A 128 22.85 24.98 12.05
N PRO A 129 23.01 25.88 13.03
CA PRO A 129 22.52 27.24 12.96
C PRO A 129 23.40 28.11 12.05
N VAL A 130 22.95 28.32 10.82
CA VAL A 130 23.31 29.52 10.05
C VAL A 130 22.20 30.55 10.29
N SER A 131 22.59 31.67 10.88
CA SER A 131 21.81 32.56 11.73
C SER A 131 20.80 33.50 11.03
N SER A 132 20.25 33.15 9.86
CA SER A 132 19.45 34.10 9.06
C SER A 132 18.01 33.69 8.69
N LEU A 133 17.45 32.59 9.21
CA LEU A 133 16.18 32.03 8.70
C LEU A 133 15.16 31.69 9.81
N ALA A 134 14.62 32.70 10.48
CA ALA A 134 13.58 32.52 11.50
C ALA A 134 12.24 31.98 10.96
N GLY A 135 11.91 32.24 9.68
CA GLY A 135 10.69 31.73 9.04
C GLY A 135 10.75 30.27 8.60
N ILE A 136 11.94 29.75 8.26
CA ILE A 136 12.11 28.33 7.86
C ILE A 136 12.13 27.41 9.08
N ARG A 137 12.44 27.95 10.28
CA ARG A 137 12.54 27.19 11.53
C ARG A 137 11.22 26.54 11.96
N SER A 138 10.07 27.20 11.74
CA SER A 138 8.76 26.63 12.05
C SER A 138 8.43 25.46 11.11
N GLU A 139 8.54 25.66 9.80
CA GLU A 139 8.25 24.63 8.78
C GLU A 139 9.15 23.40 8.90
N LEU A 140 10.40 23.62 9.31
CA LEU A 140 11.39 22.57 9.44
C LEU A 140 11.22 21.74 10.72
N SER A 141 10.86 22.38 11.84
CA SER A 141 10.47 21.67 13.07
C SER A 141 9.25 20.79 12.85
N LEU A 142 8.35 21.25 11.99
CA LEU A 142 7.14 20.56 11.55
C LEU A 142 7.46 19.36 10.65
N LEU A 143 8.36 19.51 9.68
CA LEU A 143 8.84 18.37 8.87
C LEU A 143 9.54 17.31 9.72
N THR A 144 10.34 17.72 10.72
CA THR A 144 10.95 16.76 11.65
C THR A 144 9.93 16.06 12.54
N GLY A 145 8.86 16.76 12.98
CA GLY A 145 7.76 16.17 13.73
C GLY A 145 6.97 15.15 12.92
N VAL A 146 6.66 15.46 11.66
CA VAL A 146 5.97 14.55 10.74
C VAL A 146 6.82 13.32 10.43
N LEU A 147 8.12 13.49 10.15
CA LEU A 147 9.04 12.38 9.93
C LEU A 147 9.15 11.49 11.18
N LEU A 148 9.32 12.08 12.36
CA LEU A 148 9.37 11.34 13.62
C LEU A 148 8.06 10.58 13.87
N GLY A 149 6.91 11.22 13.61
CA GLY A 149 5.59 10.60 13.69
C GLY A 149 5.46 9.39 12.76
N ILE A 150 5.88 9.51 11.49
CA ILE A 150 5.88 8.41 10.52
C ILE A 150 6.79 7.27 10.99
N VAL A 151 7.95 7.58 11.56
CA VAL A 151 8.91 6.58 12.05
C VAL A 151 8.36 5.85 13.27
N LEU A 152 7.79 6.58 14.23
CA LEU A 152 7.18 6.01 15.42
C LEU A 152 5.94 5.18 15.05
N PHE A 153 5.16 5.65 14.09
CA PHE A 153 4.04 4.92 13.51
C PHE A 153 4.51 3.60 12.88
N ALA A 154 5.47 3.64 11.96
CA ALA A 154 6.02 2.45 11.32
C ALA A 154 6.58 1.46 12.36
N ARG A 155 7.23 1.97 13.41
CA ARG A 155 7.75 1.13 14.50
C ARG A 155 6.64 0.51 15.34
N ALA A 156 5.59 1.26 15.69
CA ALA A 156 4.46 0.74 16.45
C ALA A 156 3.71 -0.34 15.66
N VAL A 157 3.53 -0.10 14.36
CA VAL A 157 2.95 -1.03 13.37
C VAL A 157 3.78 -2.31 13.27
N LEU A 158 5.11 -2.20 13.16
CA LEU A 158 6.01 -3.37 13.16
C LEU A 158 6.03 -4.11 14.49
N PHE A 159 5.95 -3.40 15.62
CA PHE A 159 5.91 -4.02 16.94
C PHE A 159 4.59 -4.77 17.21
N LEU A 160 3.45 -4.18 16.84
CA LEU A 160 2.15 -4.85 16.89
C LEU A 160 2.13 -6.08 15.99
N TRP A 161 2.85 -6.03 14.86
CA TRP A 161 3.03 -7.17 13.97
C TRP A 161 3.86 -8.29 14.58
N GLU A 162 5.00 -7.99 15.21
CA GLU A 162 5.85 -9.00 15.86
C GLU A 162 5.12 -9.73 17.00
N ARG A 163 4.14 -9.07 17.64
CA ARG A 163 3.25 -9.69 18.62
C ARG A 163 2.02 -10.38 18.00
N GLY A 164 1.67 -10.03 16.76
CA GLY A 164 0.58 -10.62 16.00
C GLY A 164 0.88 -12.05 15.55
N ASP A 165 -0.15 -12.79 15.17
CA ASP A 165 -0.10 -14.22 14.83
C ASP A 165 1.07 -14.54 13.88
N ARG A 166 2.00 -15.41 14.32
CA ARG A 166 3.27 -15.76 13.65
C ARG A 166 3.12 -16.41 12.27
N ARG A 167 1.88 -16.62 11.83
CA ARG A 167 1.55 -17.27 10.55
C ARG A 167 1.94 -16.41 9.34
N ILE A 168 2.01 -15.09 9.47
CA ILE A 168 2.36 -14.21 8.34
C ILE A 168 3.83 -13.77 8.46
N ARG A 169 4.75 -14.60 7.95
CA ARG A 169 6.17 -14.22 7.83
C ARG A 169 6.35 -13.24 6.68
N VAL A 170 6.39 -11.95 6.99
CA VAL A 170 6.82 -10.93 6.03
C VAL A 170 8.31 -11.09 5.79
N SER A 171 8.68 -11.29 4.53
CA SER A 171 10.07 -11.50 4.18
C SER A 171 10.82 -10.18 4.03
N ARG A 172 12.14 -10.22 4.26
CA ARG A 172 13.05 -9.09 4.02
C ARG A 172 12.81 -8.37 2.68
N PRO A 173 12.60 -9.06 1.55
CA PRO A 173 12.33 -8.38 0.28
C PRO A 173 11.00 -7.63 0.27
N VAL A 174 9.97 -8.07 0.99
CA VAL A 174 8.71 -7.32 1.13
C VAL A 174 8.92 -6.03 1.93
N ILE A 175 9.71 -6.07 3.01
CA ILE A 175 10.07 -4.87 3.78
C ILE A 175 10.85 -3.88 2.90
N ALA A 176 11.82 -4.37 2.12
CA ALA A 176 12.55 -3.55 1.16
C ALA A 176 11.62 -2.95 0.07
N ALA A 177 10.63 -3.71 -0.39
CA ALA A 177 9.62 -3.24 -1.34
C ALA A 177 8.79 -2.09 -0.76
N ILE A 178 8.34 -2.22 0.49
CA ILE A 178 7.60 -1.17 1.21
C ILE A 178 8.48 0.07 1.34
N GLY A 179 9.73 -0.08 1.78
CA GLY A 179 10.68 1.03 1.92
C GLY A 179 10.93 1.76 0.60
N MET A 180 11.12 1.01 -0.50
CA MET A 180 11.29 1.60 -1.84
C MET A 180 10.04 2.35 -2.30
N ARG A 181 8.83 1.84 -2.05
CA ARG A 181 7.59 2.55 -2.38
C ARG A 181 7.45 3.84 -1.60
N ILE A 182 7.72 3.78 -0.29
CA ILE A 182 7.71 4.98 0.55
C ILE A 182 8.71 5.98 -0.02
N ALA A 183 9.96 5.59 -0.29
CA ALA A 183 10.98 6.49 -0.84
C ALA A 183 10.57 7.13 -2.18
N VAL A 184 9.99 6.35 -3.11
CA VAL A 184 9.59 6.83 -4.44
C VAL A 184 8.42 7.82 -4.36
N GLY A 185 7.41 7.58 -3.52
CA GLY A 185 6.27 8.50 -3.42
C GLY A 185 6.43 9.61 -2.38
N PHE A 186 7.36 9.47 -1.44
CA PHE A 186 7.64 10.52 -0.46
C PHE A 186 8.19 11.78 -1.11
N ALA A 187 9.10 11.64 -2.08
CA ALA A 187 9.68 12.79 -2.77
C ALA A 187 8.63 13.74 -3.40
N PRO A 188 7.69 13.27 -4.25
CA PRO A 188 6.69 14.16 -4.83
C PRO A 188 5.70 14.73 -3.80
N ILE A 189 5.33 13.96 -2.76
CA ILE A 189 4.40 14.45 -1.73
C ILE A 189 5.08 15.52 -0.85
N VAL A 190 6.37 15.36 -0.54
CA VAL A 190 7.14 16.39 0.15
C VAL A 190 7.28 17.63 -0.71
N CYS A 191 7.49 17.49 -2.03
CA CYS A 191 7.47 18.63 -2.93
C CYS A 191 6.12 19.37 -2.92
N LEU A 192 5.01 18.67 -2.74
CA LEU A 192 3.68 19.29 -2.61
C LEU A 192 3.51 20.07 -1.30
N LEU A 193 4.26 19.76 -0.24
CA LEU A 193 4.19 20.50 1.03
C LEU A 193 4.75 21.92 0.91
N PHE A 194 5.75 22.15 0.08
CA PHE A 194 6.45 23.44 -0.06
C PHE A 194 5.98 24.28 -1.25
N ALA A 195 4.91 23.83 -1.92
CA ALA A 195 4.54 24.34 -3.22
C ALA A 195 3.44 25.43 -3.17
N ASN A 196 3.75 26.61 -3.71
CA ASN A 196 2.80 27.65 -4.12
C ASN A 196 2.38 27.45 -5.59
N GLY A 197 1.07 27.35 -5.86
CA GLY A 197 0.41 27.40 -7.19
C GLY A 197 1.13 26.63 -8.31
N TRP A 198 2.01 27.31 -9.05
CA TRP A 198 2.78 26.74 -10.17
C TRP A 198 3.69 25.58 -9.79
N THR A 199 4.22 25.58 -8.57
CA THR A 199 5.05 24.48 -8.07
C THR A 199 4.20 23.25 -7.76
N ILE A 200 2.91 23.39 -7.45
CA ILE A 200 1.97 22.26 -7.29
C ILE A 200 1.76 21.61 -8.66
N PHE A 201 1.52 22.42 -9.69
CA PHE A 201 1.36 21.93 -11.06
C PHE A 201 2.63 21.18 -11.54
N LEU A 202 3.81 21.79 -11.36
CA LEU A 202 5.08 21.14 -11.71
C LEU A 202 5.32 19.87 -10.88
N ALA A 203 5.03 19.90 -9.57
CA ALA A 203 5.14 18.72 -8.72
C ALA A 203 4.19 17.61 -9.19
N VAL A 204 2.96 17.93 -9.60
CA VAL A 204 2.03 16.95 -10.18
C VAL A 204 2.57 16.39 -11.48
N VAL A 205 3.07 17.22 -12.40
CA VAL A 205 3.63 16.74 -13.68
C VAL A 205 4.87 15.86 -13.44
N PHE A 206 5.79 16.30 -12.60
CA PHE A 206 6.99 15.54 -12.21
C PHE A 206 6.68 14.36 -11.29
N ALA A 207 5.51 14.29 -10.66
CA ALA A 207 5.06 13.11 -9.94
C ALA A 207 4.40 12.12 -10.90
N VAL A 208 3.55 12.58 -11.81
CA VAL A 208 2.74 11.73 -12.69
C VAL A 208 3.61 11.13 -13.80
N VAL A 209 4.40 11.94 -14.50
CA VAL A 209 5.15 11.50 -15.69
C VAL A 209 6.20 10.42 -15.36
N PRO A 210 7.11 10.60 -14.38
CA PRO A 210 8.01 9.53 -13.96
C PRO A 210 7.37 8.59 -12.93
N GLY A 211 6.34 9.02 -12.19
CA GLY A 211 5.68 8.17 -11.20
C GLY A 211 4.87 7.06 -11.82
N ILE A 212 4.27 7.22 -13.01
CA ILE A 212 3.58 6.12 -13.70
C ILE A 212 4.54 4.95 -14.02
N PRO A 213 5.67 5.14 -14.72
CA PRO A 213 6.59 4.04 -15.01
C PRO A 213 7.26 3.50 -13.74
N LEU A 214 7.55 4.36 -12.76
CA LEU A 214 8.04 3.91 -11.45
C LEU A 214 6.99 3.08 -10.72
N ALA A 215 5.74 3.51 -10.67
CA ALA A 215 4.64 2.77 -10.05
C ALA A 215 4.36 1.47 -10.78
N ALA A 216 4.43 1.42 -12.11
CA ALA A 216 4.31 0.17 -12.87
C ALA A 216 5.46 -0.80 -12.55
N ARG A 217 6.70 -0.29 -12.46
CA ARG A 217 7.89 -1.11 -12.21
C ARG A 217 7.98 -1.59 -10.75
N TYR A 218 7.75 -0.70 -9.80
CA TYR A 218 7.84 -0.96 -8.37
C TYR A 218 6.51 -1.44 -7.76
N GLY A 219 5.42 -1.34 -8.52
CA GLY A 219 4.07 -1.75 -8.14
C GLY A 219 3.88 -3.26 -7.99
N PHE A 220 4.83 -4.06 -8.45
CA PHE A 220 4.82 -5.52 -8.31
C PHE A 220 5.95 -6.07 -7.44
N VAL A 221 6.74 -5.23 -6.77
CA VAL A 221 7.93 -5.73 -6.04
C VAL A 221 7.53 -6.59 -4.85
N ALA A 222 6.46 -6.24 -4.13
CA ALA A 222 5.98 -7.06 -3.01
C ALA A 222 5.43 -8.41 -3.51
N GLU A 223 4.69 -8.40 -4.61
CA GLU A 223 4.16 -9.57 -5.29
C GLU A 223 5.29 -10.51 -5.75
N ARG A 224 6.31 -9.94 -6.41
CA ARG A 224 7.51 -10.67 -6.83
C ARG A 224 8.23 -11.25 -5.62
N ALA A 225 8.44 -10.47 -4.58
CA ALA A 225 9.08 -10.92 -3.34
C ALA A 225 8.35 -12.12 -2.73
N CYS A 226 7.01 -12.06 -2.62
CA CYS A 226 6.21 -13.16 -2.09
C CYS A 226 6.26 -14.41 -2.98
N LEU A 227 6.21 -14.25 -4.30
CA LEU A 227 6.25 -15.39 -5.24
C LEU A 227 7.62 -16.07 -5.30
N THR A 228 8.70 -15.30 -5.21
CA THR A 228 10.07 -15.84 -5.18
C THR A 228 10.28 -16.74 -3.96
N GLN A 229 9.63 -16.44 -2.84
CA GLN A 229 9.66 -17.31 -1.67
C GLN A 229 8.89 -18.60 -1.87
N LEU A 230 7.76 -18.52 -2.56
CA LEU A 230 6.93 -19.70 -2.81
C LEU A 230 7.62 -20.68 -3.75
N SER A 231 8.50 -20.18 -4.63
CA SER A 231 9.23 -20.99 -5.60
C SER A 231 10.34 -20.18 -6.26
N ARG A 232 11.60 -20.60 -6.10
CA ARG A 232 12.73 -19.95 -6.78
C ARG A 232 12.70 -20.16 -8.30
N ARG A 233 12.11 -21.27 -8.77
CA ARG A 233 12.09 -21.65 -10.19
C ARG A 233 11.13 -20.79 -11.03
N LEU A 234 10.03 -20.32 -10.44
CA LEU A 234 8.99 -19.54 -11.15
C LEU A 234 9.41 -18.07 -11.38
N HIS A 235 10.67 -17.70 -11.10
CA HIS A 235 11.16 -16.32 -11.15
C HIS A 235 12.29 -16.08 -12.17
N HIS A 236 12.17 -16.65 -13.37
CA HIS A 236 13.15 -16.36 -14.43
C HIS A 236 12.96 -14.98 -15.09
N ARG A 237 14.06 -14.51 -15.70
CA ARG A 237 14.41 -13.15 -16.18
C ARG A 237 13.38 -12.40 -17.04
N GLY A 238 12.33 -13.05 -17.55
CA GLY A 238 11.37 -12.45 -18.49
C GLY A 238 10.48 -11.35 -17.91
N THR A 239 10.31 -11.29 -16.59
CA THR A 239 9.33 -10.37 -15.97
C THR A 239 9.55 -8.89 -16.28
N ASP A 240 10.81 -8.44 -16.31
CA ASP A 240 11.12 -7.02 -16.54
C ASP A 240 10.90 -6.62 -18.00
N GLU A 241 11.12 -7.55 -18.92
CA GLU A 241 10.82 -7.37 -20.34
C GLU A 241 9.31 -7.40 -20.58
N LEU A 242 8.61 -8.29 -19.88
CA LEU A 242 7.16 -8.40 -19.94
C LEU A 242 6.45 -7.13 -19.47
N ILE A 243 6.88 -6.55 -18.34
CA ILE A 243 6.29 -5.29 -17.85
C ILE A 243 6.58 -4.15 -18.83
N LYS A 244 7.74 -4.15 -19.50
CA LYS A 244 8.06 -3.13 -20.49
C LYS A 244 7.22 -3.26 -21.75
N SER A 245 6.96 -4.48 -22.23
CA SER A 245 6.15 -4.70 -23.44
C SER A 245 4.66 -4.44 -23.20
N GLU A 246 4.15 -4.71 -22.00
CA GLU A 246 2.72 -4.59 -21.66
C GLU A 246 2.39 -3.33 -20.84
N LEU A 247 3.26 -2.30 -20.84
CA LEU A 247 3.06 -1.10 -20.02
C LEU A 247 1.72 -0.40 -20.32
N GLY A 248 1.30 -0.39 -21.59
CA GLY A 248 0.01 0.18 -22.01
C GLY A 248 -1.21 -0.57 -21.46
N ASP A 249 -1.22 -1.91 -21.52
CA ASP A 249 -2.31 -2.72 -20.95
C ASP A 249 -2.34 -2.57 -19.42
N LEU A 250 -1.17 -2.63 -18.77
CA LEU A 250 -1.03 -2.38 -17.33
C LEU A 250 -1.57 -1.01 -16.93
N PHE A 251 -1.30 0.03 -17.71
CA PHE A 251 -1.80 1.37 -17.46
C PHE A 251 -3.33 1.42 -17.57
N LEU A 252 -3.92 0.84 -18.62
CA LEU A 252 -5.37 0.82 -18.79
C LEU A 252 -6.07 0.05 -17.65
N ARG A 253 -5.49 -1.08 -17.22
CA ARG A 253 -5.95 -1.84 -16.06
C ARG A 253 -5.84 -1.02 -14.77
N LEU A 254 -4.73 -0.30 -14.59
CA LEU A 254 -4.53 0.58 -13.44
C LEU A 254 -5.58 1.70 -13.42
N CYS A 255 -5.88 2.31 -14.56
CA CYS A 255 -6.94 3.32 -14.68
C CYS A 255 -8.31 2.74 -14.33
N GLY A 256 -8.66 1.55 -14.83
CA GLY A 256 -9.93 0.89 -14.51
C GLY A 256 -10.06 0.55 -13.03
N ILE A 257 -9.00 0.00 -12.43
CA ILE A 257 -8.94 -0.31 -11.00
C ILE A 257 -8.97 0.97 -10.15
N GLY A 258 -8.30 2.04 -10.60
CA GLY A 258 -8.30 3.34 -9.95
C GLY A 258 -9.67 4.02 -9.99
N MET A 259 -10.40 3.92 -11.11
CA MET A 259 -11.77 4.41 -11.21
C MET A 259 -12.69 3.65 -10.23
N PHE A 260 -12.57 2.33 -10.18
CA PHE A 260 -13.29 1.51 -9.20
C PHE A 260 -12.96 1.90 -7.76
N PHE A 261 -11.68 2.13 -7.45
CA PHE A 261 -11.24 2.64 -6.14
C PHE A 261 -11.94 3.94 -5.76
N CYS A 262 -11.91 4.95 -6.65
CA CYS A 262 -12.50 6.25 -6.39
C CYS A 262 -14.01 6.14 -6.16
N LEU A 263 -14.71 5.37 -6.99
CA LEU A 263 -16.16 5.15 -6.83
C LEU A 263 -16.48 4.46 -5.50
N LEU A 264 -15.76 3.39 -5.18
CA LEU A 264 -15.96 2.65 -3.93
C LEU A 264 -15.67 3.55 -2.71
N TRP A 265 -14.59 4.34 -2.77
CA TRP A 265 -14.23 5.28 -1.72
C TRP A 265 -15.32 6.34 -1.50
N VAL A 266 -15.82 6.96 -2.57
CA VAL A 266 -16.91 7.95 -2.50
C VAL A 266 -18.17 7.33 -1.89
N VAL A 267 -18.57 6.14 -2.34
CA VAL A 267 -19.75 5.45 -1.79
C VAL A 267 -19.57 5.12 -0.31
N LEU A 268 -18.41 4.59 0.08
CA LEU A 268 -18.11 4.27 1.48
C LEU A 268 -18.10 5.53 2.35
N PHE A 269 -17.51 6.62 1.87
CA PHE A 269 -17.45 7.88 2.56
C PHE A 269 -18.85 8.44 2.83
N PHE A 270 -19.69 8.57 1.80
CA PHE A 270 -21.06 9.08 1.97
C PHE A 270 -21.92 8.15 2.83
N THR A 271 -21.74 6.83 2.71
CA THR A 271 -22.46 5.87 3.56
C THR A 271 -22.08 6.06 5.03
N LEU A 272 -20.80 6.27 5.32
CA LEU A 272 -20.32 6.48 6.68
C LEU A 272 -20.76 7.84 7.22
N ASP A 273 -20.72 8.90 6.41
CA ASP A 273 -21.22 10.24 6.78
C ASP A 273 -22.70 10.20 7.19
N VAL A 274 -23.55 9.57 6.36
CA VAL A 274 -24.98 9.37 6.69
C VAL A 274 -25.14 8.54 7.96
N LEU A 275 -24.37 7.45 8.10
CA LEU A 275 -24.45 6.59 9.28
C LEU A 275 -24.04 7.33 10.56
N CYS A 276 -23.01 8.17 10.49
CA CYS A 276 -22.54 8.97 11.62
C CYS A 276 -23.55 10.05 12.02
N SER A 277 -24.14 10.75 11.05
CA SER A 277 -25.20 11.74 11.32
C SER A 277 -26.42 11.05 11.98
N LEU A 278 -26.82 9.88 11.50
CA LEU A 278 -27.95 9.13 12.07
C LEU A 278 -27.69 8.56 13.46
N LEU A 279 -26.51 7.98 13.71
CA LEU A 279 -26.21 7.27 14.96
C LEU A 279 -25.67 8.18 16.07
N PHE A 280 -24.86 9.17 15.71
CA PHE A 280 -24.12 9.98 16.69
C PHE A 280 -24.55 11.45 16.70
N GLN A 281 -25.45 11.86 15.79
CA GLN A 281 -25.84 13.27 15.61
C GLN A 281 -24.64 14.18 15.35
N THR A 282 -23.60 13.63 14.72
CA THR A 282 -22.39 14.36 14.32
C THR A 282 -22.41 14.53 12.81
N ASP A 283 -22.52 15.76 12.36
CA ASP A 283 -22.50 16.11 10.95
C ASP A 283 -21.06 16.26 10.46
N ILE A 284 -20.65 15.40 9.51
CA ILE A 284 -19.29 15.44 8.95
C ILE A 284 -19.30 16.28 7.67
N LEU A 285 -19.95 15.83 6.59
CA LEU A 285 -20.03 16.60 5.34
C LEU A 285 -21.46 17.02 5.02
N LEU A 286 -22.40 16.07 4.93
CA LEU A 286 -23.75 16.32 4.44
C LEU A 286 -24.55 17.29 5.31
N GLY A 287 -24.40 17.26 6.63
CA GLY A 287 -25.08 18.23 7.50
C GLY A 287 -24.53 19.66 7.33
N ASN A 288 -23.21 19.80 7.14
CA ASN A 288 -22.55 21.09 6.93
C ASN A 288 -22.78 21.67 5.53
N LEU A 289 -23.09 20.83 4.53
CA LEU A 289 -23.41 21.25 3.16
C LEU A 289 -24.69 22.10 3.07
N GLY A 290 -25.60 22.01 4.05
CA GLY A 290 -26.80 22.85 4.10
C GLY A 290 -26.48 24.32 4.39
N GLU A 291 -25.38 24.57 5.12
CA GLU A 291 -24.95 25.91 5.53
C GLU A 291 -23.88 26.49 4.59
N LEU A 292 -23.05 25.63 4.00
CA LEU A 292 -21.93 26.01 3.14
C LEU A 292 -22.33 26.01 1.66
N ASN A 293 -22.06 27.11 0.96
CA ASN A 293 -22.17 27.15 -0.50
C ASN A 293 -21.01 26.38 -1.14
N ILE A 294 -21.29 25.34 -1.93
CA ILE A 294 -20.29 24.48 -2.61
C ILE A 294 -19.32 25.29 -3.50
N PHE A 295 -19.75 26.45 -4.01
CA PHE A 295 -18.92 27.32 -4.84
C PHE A 295 -18.13 28.36 -4.04
N SER A 296 -18.27 28.39 -2.72
CA SER A 296 -17.55 29.33 -1.86
C SER A 296 -16.14 28.83 -1.53
N GLU A 297 -15.22 29.78 -1.30
CA GLU A 297 -13.89 29.48 -0.78
C GLU A 297 -13.94 28.78 0.59
N GLN A 298 -14.94 29.13 1.41
CA GLN A 298 -15.18 28.52 2.72
C GLN A 298 -15.40 27.02 2.63
N PHE A 299 -16.09 26.53 1.60
CA PHE A 299 -16.28 25.10 1.38
C PHE A 299 -14.95 24.37 1.11
N TRP A 300 -14.08 24.96 0.31
CA TRP A 300 -12.76 24.38 0.00
C TRP A 300 -11.83 24.41 1.21
N VAL A 301 -11.86 25.48 2.00
CA VAL A 301 -11.13 25.56 3.27
C VAL A 301 -11.64 24.48 4.22
N PHE A 302 -12.96 24.34 4.39
CA PHE A 302 -13.56 23.29 5.22
C PHE A 302 -13.12 21.89 4.79
N LEU A 303 -13.17 21.59 3.49
CA LEU A 303 -12.71 20.30 2.95
C LEU A 303 -11.22 20.03 3.21
N ALA A 304 -10.41 21.09 3.30
CA ALA A 304 -8.97 21.00 3.47
C ALA A 304 -8.51 20.97 4.92
N THR A 305 -9.29 21.50 5.87
CA THR A 305 -8.85 21.73 7.26
C THR A 305 -9.68 21.01 8.31
N ASP A 306 -10.91 20.54 8.01
CA ASP A 306 -11.74 19.91 9.04
C ASP A 306 -11.17 18.54 9.47
N PRO A 307 -10.78 18.37 10.75
CA PRO A 307 -10.10 17.17 11.20
C PRO A 307 -10.98 15.91 11.13
N LEU A 308 -12.29 16.03 11.37
CA LEU A 308 -13.21 14.89 11.33
C LEU A 308 -13.40 14.40 9.90
N LEU A 309 -13.59 15.32 8.97
CA LEU A 309 -13.72 15.06 7.55
C LEU A 309 -12.46 14.41 6.98
N LEU A 310 -11.28 15.00 7.22
CA LEU A 310 -10.01 14.47 6.74
C LEU A 310 -9.70 13.08 7.31
N THR A 311 -10.00 12.87 8.60
CA THR A 311 -9.84 11.56 9.26
C THR A 311 -10.77 10.51 8.64
N THR A 312 -12.02 10.89 8.39
CA THR A 312 -13.04 10.01 7.80
C THR A 312 -12.70 9.66 6.35
N LEU A 313 -12.26 10.64 5.57
CA LEU A 313 -11.75 10.45 4.20
C LEU A 313 -10.56 9.48 4.19
N THR A 314 -9.62 9.64 5.12
CA THR A 314 -8.46 8.75 5.25
C THR A 314 -8.88 7.32 5.61
N GLY A 315 -9.75 7.15 6.60
CA GLY A 315 -10.22 5.84 7.04
C GLY A 315 -10.99 5.08 5.95
N THR A 316 -11.89 5.77 5.24
CA THR A 316 -12.67 5.20 4.14
C THR A 316 -11.81 4.87 2.92
N ALA A 317 -10.81 5.70 2.58
CA ALA A 317 -9.85 5.40 1.53
C ALA A 317 -9.02 4.15 1.85
N LEU A 318 -8.53 4.04 3.08
CA LEU A 318 -7.81 2.85 3.54
C LEU A 318 -8.69 1.60 3.60
N LEU A 319 -10.01 1.75 3.79
CA LEU A 319 -10.96 0.65 3.75
C LEU A 319 -11.23 0.15 2.32
N ALA A 320 -11.25 1.04 1.32
CA ALA A 320 -11.40 0.69 -0.09
C ALA A 320 -10.12 0.07 -0.68
N TYR A 321 -8.95 0.45 -0.16
CA TYR A 321 -7.64 0.07 -0.72
C TYR A 321 -7.40 -1.45 -0.86
N PRO A 322 -7.74 -2.33 0.10
CA PRO A 322 -7.51 -3.77 0.00
C PRO A 322 -8.10 -4.41 -1.25
N PHE A 323 -9.32 -4.05 -1.63
CA PHE A 323 -10.01 -4.59 -2.80
C PHE A 323 -9.21 -4.34 -4.08
N VAL A 324 -8.77 -3.11 -4.24
CA VAL A 324 -8.02 -2.61 -5.40
C VAL A 324 -6.62 -3.20 -5.43
N ARG A 325 -5.97 -3.32 -4.27
CA ARG A 325 -4.65 -3.93 -4.16
C ARG A 325 -4.66 -5.41 -4.53
N ILE A 326 -5.68 -6.15 -4.12
CA ILE A 326 -5.84 -7.57 -4.48
C ILE A 326 -6.19 -7.72 -5.95
N ALA A 327 -7.08 -6.88 -6.48
CA ALA A 327 -7.39 -6.86 -7.92
C ALA A 327 -6.13 -6.60 -8.76
N TRP A 328 -5.28 -5.66 -8.32
CA TRP A 328 -3.99 -5.40 -8.96
C TRP A 328 -3.05 -6.60 -8.93
N PHE A 329 -2.97 -7.30 -7.79
CA PHE A 329 -2.21 -8.55 -7.69
C PHE A 329 -2.76 -9.65 -8.62
N LEU A 330 -4.08 -9.77 -8.74
CA LEU A 330 -4.72 -10.72 -9.66
C LEU A 330 -4.46 -10.36 -11.13
N CYS A 331 -4.43 -9.07 -11.48
CA CYS A 331 -4.03 -8.62 -12.81
C CYS A 331 -2.57 -8.99 -13.13
N TYR A 332 -1.68 -8.93 -12.14
CA TYR A 332 -0.30 -9.40 -12.31
C TYR A 332 -0.24 -10.90 -12.61
N ILE A 333 -1.01 -11.71 -11.88
CA ILE A 333 -1.10 -13.15 -12.13
C ILE A 333 -1.69 -13.42 -13.52
N ASP A 334 -2.75 -12.71 -13.92
CA ASP A 334 -3.35 -12.83 -15.25
C ASP A 334 -2.33 -12.55 -16.38
N LEU A 335 -1.54 -11.49 -16.25
CA LEU A 335 -0.50 -11.16 -17.23
C LEU A 335 0.54 -12.27 -17.35
N ARG A 336 0.96 -12.84 -16.22
CA ARG A 336 1.88 -13.99 -16.19
C ARG A 336 1.28 -15.23 -16.86
N VAL A 337 0.03 -15.55 -16.57
CA VAL A 337 -0.64 -16.69 -17.20
C VAL A 337 -0.72 -16.50 -18.72
N ARG A 338 -1.13 -15.31 -19.18
CA ARG A 338 -1.31 -15.04 -20.62
C ARG A 338 -0.01 -15.03 -21.42
N ARG A 339 1.08 -14.55 -20.84
CA ARG A 339 2.30 -14.24 -21.58
C ARG A 339 3.46 -15.17 -21.29
N ASP A 340 3.57 -15.64 -20.05
CA ASP A 340 4.62 -16.59 -19.65
C ASP A 340 4.10 -18.04 -19.65
N CYS A 341 2.84 -18.28 -20.06
CA CYS A 341 2.20 -19.60 -20.03
C CYS A 341 2.37 -20.28 -18.66
N TRP A 342 2.19 -19.49 -17.60
CA TRP A 342 2.53 -19.90 -16.25
C TRP A 342 1.71 -21.12 -15.78
N ASP A 343 0.50 -21.27 -16.30
CA ASP A 343 -0.35 -22.44 -16.13
C ASP A 343 0.31 -23.73 -16.66
N LEU A 344 0.90 -23.68 -17.86
CA LEU A 344 1.63 -24.80 -18.47
C LEU A 344 2.92 -25.11 -17.71
N GLU A 345 3.66 -24.10 -17.27
CA GLU A 345 4.86 -24.31 -16.45
C GLU A 345 4.53 -25.02 -15.14
N LEU A 346 3.44 -24.60 -14.48
CA LEU A 346 2.94 -25.22 -13.26
C LEU A 346 2.45 -26.65 -13.50
N SER A 347 1.75 -26.92 -14.60
CA SER A 347 1.30 -28.28 -14.92
C SER A 347 2.46 -29.22 -15.22
N LEU A 348 3.44 -28.78 -16.03
CA LEU A 348 4.64 -29.57 -16.33
C LEU A 348 5.48 -29.83 -15.09
N SER A 349 5.61 -28.85 -14.19
CA SER A 349 6.35 -29.02 -12.93
C SER A 349 5.68 -30.05 -12.02
N ARG A 350 4.34 -30.06 -11.96
CA ARG A 350 3.57 -31.06 -11.21
C ARG A 350 3.71 -32.45 -11.80
N GLU A 351 3.66 -32.59 -13.12
CA GLU A 351 3.86 -33.87 -13.79
C GLU A 351 5.28 -34.39 -13.60
N ALA A 352 6.29 -33.52 -13.69
CA ALA A 352 7.68 -33.89 -13.42
C ALA A 352 7.89 -34.37 -11.98
N ALA A 353 7.26 -33.72 -10.99
CA ALA A 353 7.28 -34.17 -9.60
C ALA A 353 6.61 -35.54 -9.43
N ARG A 354 5.42 -35.72 -10.03
CA ARG A 354 4.70 -37.01 -10.01
C ARG A 354 5.52 -38.13 -10.63
N LEU A 355 6.20 -37.87 -11.75
CA LEU A 355 7.05 -38.87 -12.42
C LEU A 355 8.25 -39.27 -11.56
N LYS A 356 8.85 -38.33 -10.81
CA LYS A 356 9.92 -38.62 -9.84
C LYS A 356 9.46 -39.47 -8.66
N GLU A 357 8.22 -39.34 -8.21
CA GLU A 357 7.68 -40.18 -7.14
C GLU A 357 7.40 -41.61 -7.61
N THR A 358 7.11 -41.79 -8.90
CA THR A 358 6.82 -43.11 -9.49
C THR A 358 8.04 -43.86 -10.02
N ALA A 359 9.18 -43.18 -10.18
CA ALA A 359 10.44 -43.73 -10.68
C ALA A 359 11.37 -44.06 -9.51
#